data_AF-A0A966WSA4-F1
#
_entry.id   AF-A0A966WSA4-F1
#
_cell.length_a   1.000
_cell.length_b   1.000
_cell.length_c   1.000
_cell.angle_alpha   90.00
_cell.angle_beta   90.00
_cell.angle_gamma   90.00
#
_symmetry.space_group_name_H-M   'P 1'
#
loop_
_entity.id
_entity.type
_entity.pdbx_description
1 polymer ?
#
loop_
_entity_poly.entity_id
_entity_poly.type
_entity_poly.pdbx_seq_one_letter_code
_entity_poly.pdbx_strand_id
1 'polypeptide(L)'
;MSRNPILPEAYDSEAVLRLRAALEEGDANAQALLAHADAAPWLAALAGHSPYLADLLEREPASLLRLLERGADEALQLAIAPLSRADATTARPALAMLLRQVKRRAALVIAAADIGGLWPLERVTEALTTLAEAALGACLRHLLRAAVERGELKRAAARGG
;
A
#
# COMPACT_ATOMS: atom_id res chain seq x y z
N MET A 1 -22.28 -9.34 -4.17
CA MET A 1 -22.59 -9.67 -2.75
C MET A 1 -21.52 -9.02 -1.89
N SER A 2 -21.81 -7.86 -1.29
CA SER A 2 -20.93 -7.29 -0.27
C SER A 2 -20.99 -8.18 0.96
N ARG A 3 -19.94 -8.97 1.21
CA ARG A 3 -19.76 -9.60 2.51
C ARG A 3 -19.43 -8.49 3.49
N ASN A 4 -20.19 -8.40 4.57
CA ASN A 4 -19.81 -7.57 5.70
C ASN A 4 -18.54 -8.19 6.31
N PRO A 5 -17.41 -7.48 6.42
CA PRO A 5 -16.18 -8.05 6.98
C PRO A 5 -16.41 -8.53 8.41
N ILE A 6 -15.92 -9.72 8.73
CA ILE A 6 -15.90 -10.23 10.11
C ILE A 6 -14.51 -9.91 10.65
N LEU A 7 -14.41 -8.83 11.42
CA LEU A 7 -13.15 -8.37 11.98
C LEU A 7 -12.92 -9.03 13.35
N PRO A 8 -11.69 -9.52 13.64
CA PRO A 8 -11.36 -10.07 14.95
C PRO A 8 -11.30 -8.95 16.01
N GLU A 9 -11.63 -9.31 17.25
CA GLU A 9 -11.43 -8.41 18.40
C GLU A 9 -9.95 -8.11 18.63
N ALA A 10 -9.63 -6.92 19.12
CA ALA A 10 -8.24 -6.52 19.36
C ALA A 10 -7.56 -7.41 20.41
N TYR A 11 -6.43 -8.01 20.06
CA TYR A 11 -5.60 -8.75 21.00
C TYR A 11 -4.87 -7.82 21.99
N ASP A 12 -4.28 -6.72 21.52
CA ASP A 12 -3.67 -5.66 22.34
C ASP A 12 -4.50 -4.37 22.24
N SER A 13 -5.35 -4.12 23.26
CA SER A 13 -6.16 -2.90 23.32
C SER A 13 -5.35 -1.63 23.58
N GLU A 14 -4.19 -1.71 24.22
CA GLU A 14 -3.33 -0.54 24.41
C GLU A 14 -2.68 -0.10 23.10
N ALA A 15 -2.32 -1.03 22.22
CA ALA A 15 -1.83 -0.70 20.88
C ALA A 15 -2.86 0.11 20.08
N VAL A 16 -4.14 -0.22 20.23
CA VAL A 16 -5.24 0.53 19.59
C VAL A 16 -5.33 1.94 20.16
N LEU A 17 -5.25 2.11 21.48
CA LEU A 17 -5.27 3.44 22.11
C LEU A 17 -4.08 4.30 21.67
N ARG A 18 -2.86 3.73 21.64
CA ARG A 18 -1.66 4.42 21.16
C ARG A 18 -1.81 4.88 19.71
N LEU A 19 -2.30 3.99 18.84
CA LEU A 19 -2.54 4.34 17.44
C LEU A 19 -3.59 5.45 17.31
N ARG A 20 -4.70 5.36 18.05
CA ARG A 20 -5.74 6.40 17.99
C ARG A 20 -5.20 7.77 18.41
N ALA A 21 -4.43 7.84 19.50
CA ALA A 21 -3.80 9.09 19.93
C ALA A 21 -2.86 9.65 18.85
N ALA A 22 -2.03 8.80 18.23
CA ALA A 22 -1.16 9.20 17.14
C ALA A 22 -1.94 9.73 15.91
N LEU A 23 -3.08 9.10 15.58
CA LEU A 23 -3.95 9.56 14.49
C LEU A 23 -4.69 10.86 14.83
N GLU A 24 -5.05 11.08 16.10
CA GLU A 24 -5.70 12.33 16.59
C GLU A 24 -4.75 13.53 16.47
N GLU A 25 -3.44 13.32 16.57
CA GLU A 25 -2.40 14.33 16.31
C GLU A 25 -1.93 14.36 14.84
N GLY A 26 -2.49 13.48 14.00
CA GLY A 26 -2.07 13.26 12.63
C GLY A 26 -2.59 14.29 11.61
N ASP A 27 -2.24 14.04 10.34
CA ASP A 27 -2.63 14.90 9.22
C ASP A 27 -4.13 14.80 8.87
N ALA A 28 -4.56 15.54 7.84
CA ALA A 28 -5.95 15.52 7.39
C ALA A 28 -6.48 14.12 7.02
N ASN A 29 -5.61 13.21 6.55
CA ASN A 29 -6.03 11.84 6.24
C ASN A 29 -6.25 11.03 7.51
N ALA A 30 -5.43 11.23 8.54
CA ALA A 30 -5.62 10.61 9.85
C ALA A 30 -6.95 11.06 10.47
N GLN A 31 -7.23 12.37 10.42
CA GLN A 31 -8.51 12.92 10.90
C GLN A 31 -9.71 12.37 10.12
N ALA A 32 -9.61 12.32 8.79
CA ALA A 32 -10.66 11.77 7.94
C ALA A 32 -10.91 10.27 8.22
N LEU A 33 -9.84 9.50 8.45
CA LEU A 33 -9.95 8.09 8.84
C LEU A 33 -10.66 7.94 10.19
N LEU A 34 -10.29 8.74 11.20
CA LEU A 34 -10.95 8.69 12.52
C LEU A 34 -12.43 9.09 12.46
N ALA A 35 -12.81 9.97 11.53
CA ALA A 35 -14.20 10.40 11.33
C ALA A 35 -15.04 9.38 10.54
N HIS A 36 -14.42 8.41 9.85
CA HIS A 36 -15.14 7.41 9.07
C HIS A 36 -15.86 6.41 10.00
N ALA A 37 -17.16 6.20 9.77
CA ALA A 37 -18.02 5.43 10.67
C ALA A 37 -17.51 4.00 10.93
N ASP A 38 -16.96 3.36 9.90
CA ASP A 38 -16.44 2.00 10.00
C ASP A 38 -15.00 1.90 10.50
N ALA A 39 -14.27 3.01 10.74
CA ALA A 39 -12.83 2.92 10.98
C ALA A 39 -12.46 2.23 12.31
N ALA A 40 -13.22 2.45 13.38
CA ALA A 40 -12.90 1.94 14.71
C ALA A 40 -12.65 0.41 14.78
N PRO A 41 -13.54 -0.46 14.27
CA PRO A 41 -13.28 -1.90 14.29
C PRO A 41 -12.07 -2.31 13.43
N TRP A 42 -11.79 -1.59 12.34
CA TRP A 42 -10.59 -1.85 11.52
C TRP A 42 -9.30 -1.46 12.23
N LEU A 43 -9.27 -0.31 12.90
CA LEU A 43 -8.13 0.10 13.73
C LEU A 43 -7.87 -0.92 14.85
N ALA A 44 -8.94 -1.40 15.50
CA ALA A 44 -8.85 -2.42 16.52
C ALA A 44 -8.26 -3.74 15.99
N ALA A 45 -8.81 -4.26 14.89
CA ALA A 45 -8.37 -5.51 14.29
C ALA A 45 -6.93 -5.44 13.79
N LEU A 46 -6.51 -4.35 13.14
CA LEU A 46 -5.18 -4.26 12.56
C LEU A 46 -4.10 -3.93 13.60
N ALA A 47 -4.32 -2.91 14.42
CA ALA A 47 -3.34 -2.47 15.40
C ALA A 47 -3.22 -3.44 16.58
N GLY A 48 -4.34 -4.05 16.99
CA GLY A 48 -4.37 -4.97 18.12
C GLY A 48 -3.63 -6.29 17.85
N HIS A 49 -3.42 -6.69 16.60
CA HIS A 49 -2.76 -7.96 16.26
C HIS A 49 -1.32 -7.79 15.78
N SER A 50 -0.88 -6.59 15.42
CA SER A 50 0.45 -6.39 14.86
C SER A 50 0.97 -4.96 15.05
N PRO A 51 2.07 -4.77 15.81
CA PRO A 51 2.76 -3.50 15.89
C PRO A 51 3.21 -2.97 14.52
N TYR A 52 3.51 -3.88 13.58
CA TYR A 52 3.84 -3.51 12.21
C TYR A 52 2.65 -2.87 11.49
N LEU A 53 1.44 -3.42 11.64
CA LEU A 53 0.24 -2.85 11.02
C LEU A 53 -0.16 -1.52 11.68
N ALA A 54 0.07 -1.37 12.98
CA ALA A 54 -0.11 -0.08 13.67
C ALA A 54 0.81 1.01 13.06
N ASP A 55 2.11 0.73 12.87
CA ASP A 55 3.04 1.67 12.21
C ASP A 55 2.62 1.98 10.76
N LEU A 56 2.10 0.99 10.03
CA LEU A 56 1.57 1.24 8.68
C LEU A 56 0.35 2.16 8.69
N LEU A 57 -0.58 1.99 9.63
CA LEU A 57 -1.78 2.82 9.76
C LEU A 57 -1.44 4.26 10.11
N GLU A 58 -0.51 4.46 11.02
CA GLU A 58 -0.02 5.78 11.41
C GLU A 58 0.62 6.51 10.21
N ARG A 59 1.43 5.79 9.43
CA ARG A 59 2.16 6.38 8.29
C ARG A 59 1.33 6.56 7.03
N GLU A 60 0.36 5.68 6.79
CA GLU A 60 -0.39 5.64 5.54
C GLU A 60 -1.92 5.56 5.78
N PRO A 61 -2.52 6.43 6.64
CA PRO A 61 -3.93 6.34 7.03
C PRO A 61 -4.88 6.44 5.84
N ALA A 62 -4.49 7.22 4.83
CA ALA A 62 -5.23 7.35 3.58
C ALA A 62 -5.43 6.02 2.83
N SER A 63 -4.58 5.01 3.07
CA SER A 63 -4.71 3.70 2.41
C SER A 63 -5.85 2.87 2.99
N LEU A 64 -6.02 2.88 4.31
CA LEU A 64 -7.19 2.25 4.94
C LEU A 64 -8.45 3.03 4.58
N LEU A 65 -8.43 4.36 4.63
CA LEU A 65 -9.58 5.18 4.23
C LEU A 65 -10.05 4.86 2.81
N ARG A 66 -9.12 4.77 1.85
CA ARG A 66 -9.45 4.35 0.47
C ARG A 66 -10.04 2.94 0.39
N LEU A 67 -9.56 2.01 1.22
CA LEU A 67 -10.15 0.66 1.27
C LEU A 67 -11.59 0.72 1.75
N LEU A 68 -11.88 1.52 2.78
CA LEU A 68 -13.25 1.68 3.31
C LEU A 68 -14.18 2.34 2.28
N GLU A 69 -13.70 3.35 1.56
CA GLU A 69 -14.50 4.11 0.59
C GLU A 69 -14.68 3.41 -0.75
N ARG A 70 -13.67 2.65 -1.20
CA ARG A 70 -13.55 2.17 -2.60
C ARG A 70 -13.36 0.67 -2.73
N GLY A 71 -13.18 -0.03 -1.62
CA GLY A 71 -12.87 -1.46 -1.59
C GLY A 71 -11.39 -1.77 -1.82
N ALA A 72 -11.02 -3.00 -1.48
CA ALA A 72 -9.62 -3.46 -1.44
C ALA A 72 -8.94 -3.44 -2.82
N ASP A 73 -9.65 -3.86 -3.89
CA ASP A 73 -9.06 -3.93 -5.24
C ASP A 73 -8.66 -2.55 -5.74
N GLU A 74 -9.55 -1.57 -5.63
CA GLU A 74 -9.27 -0.21 -6.08
C GLU A 74 -8.23 0.47 -5.17
N ALA A 75 -8.29 0.25 -3.86
CA ALA A 75 -7.28 0.76 -2.94
C ALA A 75 -5.87 0.22 -3.26
N LEU A 76 -5.74 -1.06 -3.64
CA LEU A 76 -4.47 -1.65 -4.05
C LEU A 76 -3.95 -1.02 -5.35
N GLN A 77 -4.82 -0.86 -6.35
CA GLN A 77 -4.44 -0.22 -7.61
C GLN A 77 -3.91 1.20 -7.39
N LEU A 78 -4.60 1.98 -6.54
CA LEU A 78 -4.17 3.33 -6.18
C LEU A 78 -2.85 3.35 -5.39
N ALA A 79 -2.62 2.34 -4.54
CA ALA A 79 -1.37 2.21 -3.81
C ALA A 79 -0.17 1.96 -4.76
N ILE A 80 -0.36 1.16 -5.81
CA ILE A 80 0.68 0.76 -6.76
C ILE A 80 0.88 1.77 -7.90
N ALA A 81 -0.19 2.45 -8.33
CA ALA A 81 -0.21 3.38 -9.46
C ALA A 81 0.98 4.36 -9.54
N PRO A 82 1.51 4.91 -8.43
CA PRO A 82 2.66 5.82 -8.49
C PRO A 82 3.91 5.24 -9.17
N LEU A 83 4.13 3.91 -9.15
CA LEU A 83 5.29 3.26 -9.79
C LEU A 83 5.27 3.35 -11.31
N SER A 84 4.10 3.56 -11.91
CA SER A 84 3.98 3.77 -13.37
C SER A 84 4.56 5.11 -13.82
N ARG A 85 4.64 6.09 -12.92
CA ARG A 85 5.08 7.46 -13.21
C ARG A 85 6.59 7.67 -13.05
N ALA A 86 7.28 6.73 -12.41
CA ALA A 86 8.73 6.80 -12.27
C ALA A 86 9.42 6.53 -13.62
N ASP A 87 10.38 7.38 -13.97
CA ASP A 87 11.12 7.31 -15.22
C ASP A 87 12.65 7.36 -15.03
N ALA A 88 13.39 7.52 -16.12
CA ALA A 88 14.86 7.57 -16.10
C ALA A 88 15.40 8.78 -15.33
N THR A 89 14.69 9.91 -15.39
CA THR A 89 15.09 11.18 -14.79
C THR A 89 14.83 11.20 -13.28
N THR A 90 14.01 10.27 -12.79
CA THR A 90 13.77 10.09 -11.36
C THR A 90 15.07 9.74 -10.66
N ALA A 91 15.56 10.61 -9.77
CA ALA A 91 16.78 10.34 -9.02
C ALA A 91 16.65 9.02 -8.23
N ARG A 92 17.73 8.21 -8.22
CA ARG A 92 17.73 6.91 -7.52
C ARG A 92 17.24 6.97 -6.06
N PRO A 93 17.61 7.99 -5.24
CA PRO A 93 17.05 8.12 -3.90
C PRO A 93 15.53 8.34 -3.88
N ALA A 94 15.01 9.14 -4.82
CA ALA A 94 13.57 9.38 -4.96
C ALA A 94 12.81 8.11 -5.36
N LEU A 95 13.36 7.32 -6.29
CA LEU A 95 12.78 6.02 -6.65
C LEU A 95 12.77 5.06 -5.45
N ALA A 96 13.87 5.01 -4.68
CA ALA A 96 13.94 4.17 -3.49
C ALA A 96 12.93 4.58 -2.41
N MET A 97 12.71 5.89 -2.22
CA MET A 97 11.67 6.40 -1.33
C MET A 97 10.26 6.02 -1.81
N LEU A 98 10.00 6.20 -3.12
CA LEU A 98 8.73 5.83 -3.74
C LEU A 98 8.41 4.34 -3.57
N LEU A 99 9.38 3.46 -3.82
CA LEU A 99 9.24 2.02 -3.64
C LEU A 99 8.89 1.65 -2.19
N ARG A 100 9.56 2.28 -1.20
CA ARG A 100 9.25 2.06 0.22
C ARG A 100 7.83 2.51 0.57
N GLN A 101 7.41 3.65 0.04
CA GLN A 101 6.05 4.16 0.28
C GLN A 101 4.99 3.26 -0.35
N VAL A 102 5.15 2.87 -1.61
CA VAL A 102 4.22 1.97 -2.31
C VAL A 102 4.14 0.62 -1.60
N LYS A 103 5.27 0.07 -1.16
CA LYS A 103 5.30 -1.17 -0.36
C LYS A 103 4.46 -1.04 0.90
N ARG A 104 4.64 0.03 1.69
CA ARG A 104 3.86 0.25 2.93
C ARG A 104 2.37 0.32 2.65
N ARG A 105 1.98 1.12 1.66
CA ARG A 105 0.56 1.31 1.27
C ARG A 105 -0.09 0.00 0.82
N ALA A 106 0.57 -0.71 -0.09
CA ALA A 106 0.06 -1.98 -0.60
C ALA A 106 0.03 -3.05 0.49
N ALA A 107 1.06 -3.16 1.33
CA ALA A 107 1.08 -4.10 2.44
C ALA A 107 -0.08 -3.87 3.42
N LEU A 108 -0.41 -2.60 3.72
CA LEU A 108 -1.55 -2.27 4.57
C LEU A 108 -2.89 -2.71 3.94
N VAL A 109 -3.10 -2.40 2.66
CA VAL A 109 -4.34 -2.80 1.95
C VAL A 109 -4.46 -4.32 1.89
N ILE A 110 -3.37 -5.03 1.54
CA ILE A 110 -3.34 -6.48 1.42
C ILE A 110 -3.62 -7.14 2.78
N ALA A 111 -2.95 -6.70 3.84
CA ALA A 111 -3.17 -7.23 5.19
C ALA A 111 -4.58 -6.97 5.69
N ALA A 112 -5.14 -5.78 5.42
CA ALA A 112 -6.52 -5.47 5.75
C ALA A 112 -7.51 -6.36 4.99
N ALA A 113 -7.29 -6.59 3.69
CA ALA A 113 -8.15 -7.45 2.90
C ALA A 113 -8.12 -8.92 3.36
N ASP A 114 -6.96 -9.40 3.80
CA ASP A 114 -6.77 -10.73 4.39
C ASP A 114 -7.51 -10.85 5.75
N ILE A 115 -7.17 -9.98 6.71
CA ILE A 115 -7.74 -9.99 8.07
C ILE A 115 -9.25 -9.75 8.06
N GLY A 116 -9.74 -8.86 7.20
CA GLY A 116 -11.17 -8.57 7.07
C GLY A 116 -11.95 -9.61 6.29
N GLY A 117 -11.30 -10.65 5.75
CA GLY A 117 -11.93 -11.68 4.93
C GLY A 117 -12.53 -11.12 3.63
N LEU A 118 -12.01 -10.00 3.14
CA LEU A 118 -12.46 -9.36 1.90
C LEU A 118 -11.96 -10.13 0.67
N TRP A 119 -10.79 -10.74 0.79
CA TRP A 119 -10.16 -11.54 -0.25
C TRP A 119 -9.95 -12.99 0.20
N PRO A 120 -10.10 -13.96 -0.72
CA PRO A 120 -9.58 -15.30 -0.49
C PRO A 120 -8.04 -15.28 -0.51
N LEU A 121 -7.41 -16.29 0.09
CA LEU A 121 -5.95 -16.39 0.22
C LEU A 121 -5.24 -16.31 -1.14
N GLU A 122 -5.82 -16.93 -2.17
CA GLU A 122 -5.27 -16.89 -3.53
C GLU A 122 -5.16 -15.45 -4.03
N ARG A 123 -6.17 -14.62 -3.79
CA ARG A 123 -6.17 -13.21 -4.18
C ARG A 123 -5.16 -12.39 -3.38
N VAL A 124 -4.99 -12.68 -2.10
CA VAL A 124 -3.94 -12.07 -1.26
C VAL A 124 -2.55 -12.36 -1.86
N THR A 125 -2.29 -13.61 -2.25
CA THR A 125 -1.01 -13.97 -2.87
C THR A 125 -0.80 -13.33 -4.24
N GLU A 126 -1.85 -13.24 -5.07
CA GLU A 126 -1.81 -12.54 -6.35
C GLU A 126 -1.50 -11.04 -6.18
N ALA A 127 -2.08 -10.39 -5.17
CA ALA A 127 -1.81 -8.99 -4.85
C ALA A 127 -0.34 -8.76 -4.43
N LEU A 128 0.24 -9.68 -3.65
CA LEU A 128 1.66 -9.65 -3.29
C LEU A 128 2.56 -9.78 -4.53
N THR A 129 2.22 -10.69 -5.45
CA THR A 129 2.93 -10.85 -6.72
C THR A 129 2.80 -9.59 -7.58
N THR A 130 1.61 -9.03 -7.69
CA THR A 130 1.35 -7.79 -8.46
C THR A 130 2.20 -6.62 -7.95
N LEU A 131 2.31 -6.47 -6.63
CA LEU A 131 3.20 -5.47 -6.00
C LEU A 131 4.67 -5.73 -6.37
N ALA A 132 5.12 -6.98 -6.28
CA ALA A 132 6.50 -7.34 -6.61
C ALA A 132 6.83 -7.06 -8.07
N GLU A 133 5.96 -7.45 -9.01
CA GLU A 133 6.11 -7.21 -10.44
C GLU A 133 6.13 -5.71 -10.76
N ALA A 134 5.24 -4.92 -10.16
CA ALA A 134 5.22 -3.48 -10.37
C ALA A 134 6.50 -2.79 -9.88
N ALA A 135 6.99 -3.20 -8.70
CA ALA A 135 8.25 -2.70 -8.13
C ALA A 135 9.46 -3.08 -8.99
N LEU A 136 9.57 -4.34 -9.39
CA LEU A 136 10.62 -4.82 -10.30
C LEU A 136 10.57 -4.09 -11.64
N GLY A 137 9.38 -3.95 -12.22
CA GLY A 137 9.18 -3.22 -13.47
C GLY A 137 9.65 -1.76 -13.38
N ALA A 138 9.36 -1.07 -12.28
CA ALA A 138 9.83 0.31 -12.05
C ALA A 138 11.36 0.38 -11.95
N CYS A 139 11.97 -0.52 -11.16
CA CYS A 139 13.43 -0.61 -11.04
C CYS A 139 14.11 -0.90 -12.39
N LEU A 140 13.61 -1.89 -13.13
CA LEU A 140 14.16 -2.27 -14.43
C LEU A 140 14.04 -1.14 -15.44
N ARG A 141 12.86 -0.48 -15.55
CA ARG A 141 12.68 0.68 -16.44
C ARG A 141 13.67 1.79 -16.11
N HIS A 142 13.87 2.10 -14.83
CA HIS A 142 14.82 3.11 -14.40
C HIS A 142 16.26 2.74 -14.74
N LEU A 143 16.71 1.55 -14.35
CA LEU A 143 18.10 1.10 -14.56
C LEU A 143 18.46 0.94 -16.04
N LEU A 144 17.58 0.34 -16.84
CA LEU A 144 17.81 0.12 -18.27
C LEU A 144 17.88 1.44 -19.03
N ARG A 145 17.01 2.41 -18.71
CA ARG A 145 17.07 3.74 -19.36
C ARG A 145 18.34 4.49 -18.97
N ALA A 146 18.73 4.47 -17.69
CA ALA A 146 19.97 5.10 -17.25
C ALA A 146 21.21 4.46 -17.89
N ALA A 147 21.23 3.14 -18.08
CA ALA A 147 22.32 2.45 -18.80
C ALA A 147 22.39 2.84 -20.28
N VAL A 148 21.24 3.02 -20.94
CA VAL A 148 21.18 3.56 -22.31
C VAL A 148 21.71 4.98 -22.39
N GLU A 149 21.34 5.86 -21.44
CA GLU A 149 21.81 7.25 -21.40
C GLU A 149 23.32 7.36 -21.16
N ARG A 150 23.90 6.43 -20.40
CA ARG A 150 25.36 6.31 -20.22
C ARG A 150 26.09 5.64 -21.39
N GLY A 151 25.36 5.14 -22.39
CA GLY A 151 25.94 4.41 -23.54
C GLY A 151 26.38 2.98 -23.24
N GLU A 152 26.06 2.43 -22.06
CA GLU A 152 26.38 1.05 -21.67
C GLU A 152 25.48 0.02 -22.37
N LEU A 153 24.27 0.44 -22.76
CA LEU A 153 23.32 -0.38 -23.51
C LEU A 153 22.84 0.35 -24.77
N LYS A 154 22.61 -0.40 -25.85
CA LYS A 154 21.95 0.11 -27.05
C LYS A 154 20.44 -0.05 -26.91
N ARG A 155 19.65 0.93 -27.35
CA ARG A 155 18.20 0.75 -27.51
C ARG A 155 17.96 -0.36 -28.53
N ALA A 156 17.18 -1.36 -28.17
CA ALA A 156 16.69 -2.32 -29.15
C ALA A 156 15.86 -1.53 -30.19
N ALA A 157 16.14 -1.75 -31.48
CA ALA A 157 15.29 -1.23 -32.53
C ALA A 157 13.88 -1.81 -32.32
N ALA A 158 12.86 -0.95 -32.26
CA ALA A 158 11.49 -1.41 -32.27
C ALA A 158 11.31 -2.27 -33.53
N ARG A 159 11.06 -3.57 -33.37
CA ARG A 159 10.68 -4.40 -34.52
C ARG A 159 9.32 -3.87 -34.97
N GLY A 160 9.33 -3.12 -36.07
CA GLY A 160 8.11 -2.63 -36.72
C GLY A 160 7.23 -3.81 -37.09
N GLY A 161 5.97 -3.74 -36.65
CA GLY A 161 4.86 -4.56 -37.09
C GLY A 161 3.74 -3.64 -37.52
#